data_AF-A0A971Q1F8-F1
#
_entry.id   AF-A0A971Q1F8-F1
#
_cell.length_a   1.000
_cell.length_b   1.000
_cell.length_c   1.000
_cell.angle_alpha   90.00
_cell.angle_beta   90.00
_cell.angle_gamma   90.00
#
_symmetry.space_group_name_H-M   'P 1'
#
loop_
_entity.id
_entity.type
_entity.pdbx_description
1 polymer ?
#
loop_
_entity_poly.entity_id
_entity_poly.type
_entity_poly.pdbx_seq_one_letter_code
_entity_poly.pdbx_strand_id
1 'polypeptide(L)'
;MFNAMKSYFSDTIVLKNMVAQVLKSENKDLKDELKIRQKFPIRNGSIAIININRIAYRPFYDSKWAITGTENGSDFILSITRHDTETFSRLYEKICNVFSVAEIRALDMRGRIYYD
;
A
#
# COMPACT_ATOMS: atom_id res chain seq x y z
N MET A 1 9.53 37.73 -30.18
CA MET A 1 8.17 37.18 -29.95
C MET A 1 8.04 35.71 -30.37
N PHE A 2 8.64 35.26 -31.49
CA PHE A 2 8.59 33.85 -31.95
C PHE A 2 9.22 32.79 -31.02
N ASN A 3 10.28 33.13 -30.26
CA ASN A 3 10.95 32.16 -29.38
C ASN A 3 10.14 31.79 -28.13
N ALA A 4 9.33 32.72 -27.61
CA ALA A 4 8.49 32.46 -26.45
C ALA A 4 7.40 31.43 -26.77
N MET A 5 6.68 31.59 -27.90
CA MET A 5 5.66 30.64 -28.33
C MET A 5 6.20 29.22 -28.50
N LYS A 6 7.36 29.04 -29.14
CA LYS A 6 7.98 27.71 -29.30
C LYS A 6 8.32 27.04 -27.96
N SER A 7 8.77 27.81 -26.97
CA SER A 7 9.01 27.30 -25.60
C SER A 7 7.72 26.81 -24.95
N TYR A 8 6.66 27.62 -24.97
CA TYR A 8 5.36 27.24 -24.39
C TYR A 8 4.76 25.98 -25.03
N PHE A 9 4.89 25.80 -26.35
CA PHE A 9 4.44 24.57 -27.01
C PHE A 9 5.28 23.35 -26.60
N SER A 10 6.59 23.50 -26.43
CA SER A 10 7.46 22.42 -25.94
C SER A 10 7.10 22.03 -24.50
N ASP A 11 6.92 23.01 -23.62
CA ASP A 11 6.62 22.79 -22.20
C ASP A 11 5.25 22.12 -22.01
N THR A 12 4.25 22.51 -22.81
CA THR A 12 2.93 21.87 -22.79
C THR A 12 2.94 20.44 -23.34
N ILE A 13 3.77 20.13 -24.34
CA ILE A 13 3.95 18.76 -24.83
C ILE A 13 4.64 17.90 -23.77
N VAL A 14 5.68 18.42 -23.11
CA VAL A 14 6.38 17.72 -22.02
C VAL A 14 5.42 17.44 -20.87
N LEU A 15 4.64 18.44 -20.42
CA LEU A 15 3.66 18.26 -19.35
C LEU A 15 2.60 17.21 -19.71
N LYS A 16 2.05 17.25 -20.92
CA LYS A 16 1.08 16.24 -21.41
C LYS A 16 1.67 14.83 -21.38
N ASN A 17 2.92 14.68 -21.83
CA ASN A 17 3.59 13.38 -21.82
C ASN A 17 3.85 12.86 -20.41
N MET A 18 4.27 13.73 -19.49
CA MET A 18 4.45 13.39 -18.07
C MET A 18 3.14 12.94 -17.43
N VAL A 19 2.05 13.69 -17.64
CA VAL A 19 0.71 13.33 -17.13
C VAL A 19 0.25 12.00 -17.70
N ALA A 20 0.42 11.77 -19.00
CA ALA A 20 0.05 10.51 -19.64
C ALA A 20 0.86 9.32 -19.09
N GLN A 21 2.15 9.51 -18.79
CA GLN A 21 2.99 8.49 -18.17
C GLN A 21 2.50 8.15 -16.76
N VAL A 22 2.23 9.17 -15.92
CA VAL A 22 1.72 8.98 -14.55
C VAL A 22 0.38 8.23 -14.56
N LEU A 23 -0.57 8.65 -15.40
CA LEU A 23 -1.87 7.98 -15.53
C LEU A 23 -1.75 6.52 -16.01
N LYS A 24 -0.77 6.24 -16.89
CA LYS A 24 -0.51 4.87 -17.36
C LYS A 24 0.08 4.00 -16.25
N SER A 25 0.99 4.54 -15.44
CA SER A 25 1.52 3.82 -14.27
C SER A 25 0.44 3.56 -13.22
N GLU A 26 -0.38 4.56 -12.88
CA GLU A 26 -1.47 4.40 -11.89
C GLU A 26 -2.49 3.34 -12.34
N ASN A 27 -2.87 3.35 -13.63
CA ASN A 27 -3.76 2.31 -14.18
C ASN A 27 -3.15 0.91 -14.11
N LYS A 28 -1.83 0.79 -14.31
CA LYS A 28 -1.15 -0.50 -14.18
C LYS A 28 -1.18 -0.98 -12.74
N ASP A 29 -0.85 -0.12 -11.79
CA ASP A 29 -0.85 -0.43 -10.37
C ASP A 29 -2.24 -0.84 -9.88
N LEU A 30 -3.30 -0.15 -10.33
CA LEU A 30 -4.69 -0.52 -10.01
C LEU A 30 -5.09 -1.88 -10.59
N LYS A 31 -4.68 -2.19 -11.82
CA LYS A 31 -4.94 -3.50 -12.44
C LYS A 31 -4.22 -4.63 -11.70
N ASP A 32 -2.99 -4.38 -11.28
CA ASP A 32 -2.20 -5.36 -10.52
C ASP A 32 -2.78 -5.53 -9.11
N GLU A 33 -3.21 -4.45 -8.45
CA GLU A 33 -3.93 -4.51 -7.18
C GLU A 33 -5.20 -5.37 -7.28
N LEU A 34 -6.04 -5.15 -8.31
CA LEU A 34 -7.25 -5.96 -8.52
C LEU A 34 -6.95 -7.45 -8.66
N LYS A 35 -5.90 -7.83 -9.40
CA LYS A 35 -5.48 -9.23 -9.51
C LYS A 35 -5.00 -9.81 -8.19
N ILE A 36 -4.27 -9.02 -7.40
CA ILE A 36 -3.77 -9.47 -6.10
C ILE A 36 -4.93 -9.60 -5.10
N ARG A 37 -5.91 -8.70 -5.13
CA ARG A 37 -7.11 -8.77 -4.27
C ARG A 37 -7.90 -10.06 -4.45
N GLN A 38 -7.87 -10.67 -5.64
CA GLN A 38 -8.49 -11.98 -5.90
C GLN A 38 -7.78 -13.15 -5.20
N LYS A 39 -6.57 -12.95 -4.66
CA LYS A 39 -5.80 -13.98 -3.95
C LYS A 39 -6.17 -14.08 -2.46
N PHE A 40 -7.02 -13.18 -1.96
CA PHE A 40 -7.47 -13.23 -0.57
C PHE A 40 -8.63 -14.24 -0.41
N PRO A 41 -8.73 -14.94 0.73
CA PRO A 41 -7.85 -14.83 1.89
C PRO A 41 -6.49 -15.52 1.68
N ILE A 42 -5.41 -14.86 2.11
CA ILE A 42 -4.06 -15.44 2.12
C ILE A 42 -3.92 -16.25 3.41
N ARG A 43 -3.49 -17.50 3.30
CA ARG A 43 -3.24 -18.37 4.46
C ARG A 43 -1.76 -18.73 4.56
N ASN A 44 -1.15 -18.33 5.68
CA ASN A 44 0.23 -18.66 6.02
C ASN A 44 0.23 -19.35 7.40
N GLY A 45 0.30 -20.68 7.40
CA GLY A 45 0.17 -21.47 8.64
C GLY A 45 -1.21 -21.25 9.29
N SER A 46 -1.23 -20.79 10.54
CA SER A 46 -2.45 -20.50 11.29
C SER A 46 -2.98 -19.07 11.10
N ILE A 47 -2.32 -18.26 10.27
CA ILE A 47 -2.74 -16.89 9.98
C ILE A 47 -3.53 -16.86 8.67
N ALA A 48 -4.74 -16.33 8.73
CA ALA A 48 -5.56 -16.01 7.58
C ALA A 48 -5.69 -14.49 7.47
N ILE A 49 -5.24 -13.92 6.35
CA ILE A 49 -5.33 -12.49 6.08
C ILE A 49 -6.44 -12.30 5.06
N ILE A 50 -7.47 -11.56 5.43
CA ILE A 50 -8.70 -11.41 4.64
C ILE A 50 -8.66 -10.17 3.74
N ASN A 51 -7.84 -9.17 4.08
CA ASN A 51 -7.71 -7.93 3.33
C ASN A 51 -6.42 -7.18 3.69
N ILE A 52 -5.90 -6.44 2.71
CA ILE A 52 -4.92 -5.36 2.90
C ILE A 52 -5.54 -4.07 2.35
N ASN A 53 -5.55 -3.01 3.14
CA ASN A 53 -5.96 -1.67 2.74
C ASN A 53 -4.75 -0.74 2.73
N ARG A 54 -4.69 0.10 1.70
CA ARG A 54 -3.80 1.26 1.66
C ARG A 54 -4.65 2.51 1.82
N ILE A 55 -4.28 3.34 2.79
CA ILE A 55 -4.92 4.65 3.00
C ILE A 55 -3.87 5.73 2.76
N ALA A 56 -4.28 6.87 2.21
CA ALA A 56 -3.42 8.02 2.02
C ALA A 56 -2.64 8.35 3.30
N TYR A 57 -1.34 8.62 3.14
CA TYR A 57 -0.43 8.96 4.22
C TYR A 57 -1.01 10.08 5.09
N ARG A 58 -1.02 9.88 6.40
CA ARG A 58 -1.45 10.89 7.38
C ARG A 58 -0.23 11.31 8.21
N PRO A 59 0.30 12.53 8.03
CA PRO A 59 1.55 12.96 8.67
C PRO A 59 1.53 12.91 10.20
N PHE A 60 0.35 13.01 10.81
CA PHE A 60 0.17 13.09 12.26
C PHE A 60 -0.28 11.76 12.90
N TYR A 61 -0.19 10.65 12.17
CA TYR A 61 -0.50 9.34 12.74
C TYR A 61 0.79 8.65 13.22
N ASP A 62 0.79 8.30 14.50
CA ASP A 62 1.93 7.65 15.17
C ASP A 62 2.20 6.23 14.61
N SER A 63 1.17 5.60 14.04
CA SER A 63 1.27 4.24 13.51
C SER A 63 1.19 4.19 11.98
N LYS A 64 2.22 3.59 11.38
CA LYS A 64 2.24 3.27 9.94
C LYS A 64 1.31 2.10 9.58
N TRP A 65 0.99 1.23 10.54
CA TRP A 65 0.22 0.01 10.31
C TRP A 65 -0.87 -0.19 11.36
N ALA A 66 -2.04 -0.63 10.95
CA ALA A 66 -3.11 -1.04 11.84
C ALA A 66 -3.55 -2.46 11.47
N ILE A 67 -3.49 -3.38 12.44
CA ILE A 67 -3.86 -4.78 12.24
C ILE A 67 -5.06 -5.09 13.14
N THR A 68 -6.19 -5.39 12.53
CA THR A 68 -7.43 -5.72 13.24
C THR A 68 -7.82 -7.15 12.93
N GLY A 69 -8.38 -7.88 13.89
CA GLY A 69 -8.74 -9.26 13.63
C GLY A 69 -9.28 -10.00 14.84
N THR A 70 -9.65 -11.25 14.60
CA THR A 70 -10.18 -12.16 15.63
C THR A 70 -9.18 -13.29 15.85
N GLU A 71 -8.90 -13.59 17.11
CA GLU A 71 -8.02 -14.69 17.53
C GLU A 71 -8.90 -15.83 18.03
N ASN A 72 -8.83 -16.99 17.36
CA ASN A 72 -9.57 -18.20 17.71
C ASN A 72 -8.57 -19.32 18.05
N GLY A 73 -7.99 -19.26 19.24
CA GLY A 73 -6.98 -20.23 19.68
C GLY A 73 -5.70 -20.13 18.86
N SER A 74 -5.42 -21.12 18.02
CA SER A 74 -4.26 -21.12 17.13
C SER A 74 -4.45 -20.26 15.88
N ASP A 75 -5.71 -19.97 15.51
CA ASP A 75 -6.05 -19.39 14.22
C ASP A 75 -6.32 -17.89 14.32
N PHE A 76 -5.72 -17.11 13.43
CA PHE A 76 -5.79 -15.64 13.45
C PHE A 76 -6.38 -15.14 12.15
N ILE A 77 -7.51 -14.44 12.20
CA ILE A 77 -8.15 -13.84 11.02
C ILE A 77 -7.89 -12.33 11.04
N LEU A 78 -7.10 -11.81 10.11
CA LEU A 78 -6.55 -10.46 10.16
C LEU A 78 -6.93 -9.61 8.94
N SER A 79 -7.21 -8.35 9.20
CA SER A 79 -7.36 -7.25 8.24
C SER A 79 -6.28 -6.21 8.53
N ILE A 80 -5.52 -5.85 7.50
CA ILE A 80 -4.31 -5.03 7.63
C ILE A 80 -4.55 -3.72 6.90
N THR A 81 -4.22 -2.61 7.54
CA THR A 81 -4.26 -1.27 6.93
C THR A 81 -2.91 -0.61 7.08
N ARG A 82 -2.37 -0.03 6.01
CA ARG A 82 -1.15 0.78 6.06
C ARG A 82 -1.40 2.23 5.67
N HIS A 83 -0.74 3.12 6.38
CA HIS A 83 -0.88 4.58 6.29
C HIS A 83 0.40 5.20 5.72
N ASP A 84 0.78 4.85 4.49
CA ASP A 84 1.92 5.46 3.79
C ASP A 84 1.74 5.44 2.26
N THR A 85 2.80 5.84 1.55
CA THR A 85 2.83 5.91 0.08
C THR A 85 3.34 4.63 -0.58
N GLU A 86 3.50 3.51 0.15
CA GLU A 86 3.90 2.25 -0.49
C GLU A 86 2.82 1.74 -1.46
N THR A 87 3.26 1.00 -2.49
CA THR A 87 2.35 0.37 -3.44
C THR A 87 1.70 -0.87 -2.83
N PHE A 88 0.47 -1.17 -3.23
CA PHE A 88 -0.25 -2.36 -2.76
C PHE A 88 0.57 -3.64 -2.92
N SER A 89 1.28 -3.79 -4.06
CA SER A 89 2.11 -4.96 -4.35
C SER A 89 3.24 -5.15 -3.33
N ARG A 90 3.93 -4.07 -2.93
CA ARG A 90 4.98 -4.15 -1.89
C ARG A 90 4.42 -4.54 -0.53
N LEU A 91 3.21 -4.07 -0.21
CA LEU A 91 2.51 -4.47 1.02
C LEU A 91 2.18 -5.94 0.99
N TYR A 92 1.61 -6.40 -0.11
CA TYR A 92 1.29 -7.80 -0.31
C TYR A 92 2.53 -8.70 -0.17
N GLU A 93 3.65 -8.35 -0.81
CA GLU A 93 4.90 -9.12 -0.69
C GLU A 93 5.39 -9.22 0.75
N LYS A 94 5.42 -8.11 1.49
CA LYS A 94 5.79 -8.10 2.91
C LYS A 94 4.90 -9.03 3.73
N ILE A 95 3.60 -8.98 3.48
CA ILE A 95 2.61 -9.78 4.22
C ILE A 95 2.69 -11.27 3.87
N CYS A 96 2.91 -11.62 2.60
CA CYS A 96 3.09 -13.01 2.20
C CYS A 96 4.31 -13.69 2.84
N ASN A 97 5.29 -12.90 3.29
CA ASN A 97 6.49 -13.38 3.97
C ASN A 97 6.34 -13.47 5.50
N VAL A 98 5.13 -13.24 6.05
CA VAL A 98 4.86 -13.40 7.47
C VAL A 98 4.34 -14.80 7.74
N PHE A 99 5.01 -15.54 8.61
CA PHE A 99 4.69 -16.94 8.94
C PHE A 99 4.31 -17.14 10.42
N SER A 100 4.48 -16.10 11.25
CA SER A 100 4.16 -16.16 12.67
C SER A 100 3.35 -14.96 13.17
N VAL A 101 2.61 -15.18 14.25
CA VAL A 101 1.81 -14.15 14.91
C VAL A 101 2.71 -13.06 15.51
N ALA A 102 3.90 -13.43 15.96
CA ALA A 102 4.88 -12.47 16.49
C ALA A 102 5.33 -11.48 15.40
N GLU A 103 5.63 -11.98 14.20
CA GLU A 103 6.00 -11.14 13.05
C GLU A 103 4.86 -10.20 12.65
N ILE A 104 3.61 -10.69 12.59
CA ILE A 104 2.49 -9.83 12.20
C ILE A 104 2.20 -8.77 13.27
N ARG A 105 2.27 -9.13 14.57
CA ARG A 105 2.15 -8.16 15.66
C ARG A 105 3.30 -7.15 15.67
N ALA A 106 4.49 -7.55 15.22
CA ALA A 106 5.61 -6.62 15.10
C ALA A 106 5.42 -5.56 14.02
N LEU A 107 4.52 -5.81 13.06
CA LEU A 107 4.08 -4.82 12.08
C LEU A 107 3.06 -3.84 12.67
N ASP A 108 2.22 -4.23 13.63
CA ASP A 108 1.28 -3.30 14.27
C ASP A 108 2.03 -2.28 15.14
N MET A 109 1.99 -1.01 14.74
CA MET A 109 2.69 0.06 15.43
C MET A 109 1.77 0.89 16.33
N ARG A 110 0.45 0.57 16.43
CA ARG A 110 -0.51 1.38 17.21
C ARG A 110 -0.21 1.44 18.71
N GLY A 111 0.52 0.45 19.24
CA GLY A 111 0.96 0.42 20.64
C GLY A 111 2.42 0.86 20.85
N ARG A 112 3.15 1.20 19.78
CA ARG A 112 4.56 1.61 19.85
C ARG A 112 4.61 3.12 19.84
N ILE A 113 4.57 3.73 21.02
CA ILE A 113 4.78 5.16 21.19
C ILE A 113 6.25 5.42 20.88
N TYR A 114 6.53 6.03 19.72
CA TYR A 114 7.84 6.57 19.41
C TYR A 114 7.85 8.00 19.96
N TYR A 115 8.43 8.17 21.15
CA TYR A 115 8.86 9.49 21.59
C TYR A 115 10.09 9.86 20.75
N ASP A 116 10.02 11.01 20.10
CA ASP A 116 11.18 11.65 19.45
C ASP A 116 12.23 12.03 20.51
#